data_AF-A0A0Q7NJJ5-F1
#
_entry.id   AF-A0A0Q7NJJ5-F1
#
_cell.length_a   1.000
_cell.length_b   1.000
_cell.length_c   1.000
_cell.angle_alpha   90.00
_cell.angle_beta   90.00
_cell.angle_gamma   90.00
#
_symmetry.space_group_name_H-M   'P 1'
#
loop_
_entity.id
_entity.type
_entity.pdbx_description
1 polymer ?
#
loop_
_entity_poly.entity_id
_entity_poly.type
_entity_poly.pdbx_seq_one_letter_code
_entity_poly.pdbx_strand_id
1 'polypeptide(L)'
;MISARLYSAILINACRGGWRYPLSRVKRGFKRHFDEFKLQLASSGYTIVPGRASTGARKQQRASAAIRNDRVARRFGCSRKYWLDE
;
A
#
# COMPACT_ATOMS: atom_id res chain seq x y z
N MET A 1 6.44 -1.09 -5.38
CA MET A 1 6.68 0.31 -4.97
C MET A 1 6.98 0.30 -3.47
N ILE A 2 7.99 1.03 -2.99
CA ILE A 2 8.46 0.98 -1.59
C ILE A 2 7.37 1.47 -0.62
N SER A 3 6.77 2.63 -0.89
CA SER A 3 5.67 3.16 -0.08
C SER A 3 4.49 2.18 0.05
N ALA A 4 4.09 1.49 -1.02
CA ALA A 4 3.05 0.47 -0.94
C ALA A 4 3.41 -0.69 0.01
N ARG A 5 4.68 -1.11 0.05
CA ARG A 5 5.13 -2.16 0.98
C ARG A 5 5.09 -1.69 2.43
N LEU A 6 5.54 -0.45 2.68
CA LEU A 6 5.49 0.16 4.01
C LEU A 6 4.05 0.29 4.50
N TYR A 7 3.15 0.79 3.65
CA TYR A 7 1.73 0.89 3.98
C TYR A 7 1.08 -0.48 4.24
N SER A 8 1.37 -1.49 3.43
CA SER A 8 0.90 -2.85 3.69
C SER A 8 1.42 -3.41 5.01
N ALA A 9 2.65 -3.10 5.42
CA ALA A 9 3.18 -3.52 6.72
C ALA A 9 2.40 -2.89 7.89
N ILE A 10 2.03 -1.61 7.78
CA ILE A 10 1.16 -0.92 8.76
C ILE A 10 -0.19 -1.65 8.88
N LEU A 11 -0.81 -1.99 7.74
CA LEU A 11 -2.11 -2.67 7.73
C LEU A 11 -2.03 -4.12 8.23
N ILE A 12 -0.92 -4.82 7.98
CA ILE A 12 -0.67 -6.15 8.56
C ILE A 12 -0.56 -6.04 10.08
N ASN A 13 0.15 -5.03 10.59
CA ASN A 13 0.28 -4.83 12.03
C ASN A 13 -1.07 -4.49 12.68
N ALA A 14 -1.87 -3.63 12.03
CA ALA A 14 -3.23 -3.33 12.46
C ALA A 14 -4.12 -4.59 12.49
N CYS A 15 -4.03 -5.43 11.45
CA CYS A 15 -4.79 -6.69 11.41
C CYS A 15 -4.39 -7.66 12.53
N ARG A 16 -3.10 -7.75 12.87
CA ARG A 16 -2.63 -8.55 14.02
C ARG A 16 -3.24 -8.07 15.33
N GLY A 17 -3.48 -6.77 15.47
CA GLY A 17 -4.18 -6.18 16.61
C GLY A 17 -5.72 -6.27 16.53
N GLY A 18 -6.29 -7.00 15.56
CA GLY A 18 -7.73 -7.16 15.39
C GLY A 18 -8.41 -6.07 14.56
N TRP A 19 -7.69 -5.05 14.10
CA TRP A 19 -8.25 -3.94 13.34
C TRP A 19 -8.31 -4.26 11.84
N ARG A 20 -9.47 -4.07 11.22
CA ARG A 20 -9.68 -4.17 9.77
C ARG A 20 -10.34 -2.90 9.25
N TYR A 21 -9.97 -2.49 8.05
CA TYR A 21 -10.49 -1.28 7.43
C TYR A 21 -11.25 -1.60 6.13
N PRO A 22 -12.34 -0.88 5.82
CA PRO A 22 -12.98 -0.95 4.51
C PRO A 22 -12.00 -0.61 3.38
N LEU A 23 -12.14 -1.26 2.23
CA LEU A 23 -11.27 -1.03 1.07
C LEU A 23 -11.22 0.46 0.67
N SER A 24 -12.36 1.16 0.77
CA SER A 24 -12.46 2.59 0.49
C SER A 24 -11.55 3.44 1.42
N ARG A 25 -11.46 3.09 2.72
CA ARG A 25 -10.53 3.72 3.67
C ARG A 25 -9.08 3.34 3.40
N VAL A 26 -8.82 2.09 3.03
CA VAL A 26 -7.47 1.62 2.68
C VAL A 26 -6.91 2.40 1.49
N LYS A 27 -7.71 2.62 0.44
CA LYS A 27 -7.32 3.43 -0.73
C LYS A 27 -7.03 4.89 -0.37
N ARG A 28 -7.91 5.52 0.41
CA ARG A 28 -7.70 6.91 0.88
C ARG A 28 -6.47 7.03 1.77
N GLY A 29 -6.29 6.10 2.70
CA GLY A 29 -5.11 6.06 3.58
C GLY A 29 -3.82 5.81 2.81
N PHE A 30 -3.84 4.96 1.77
CA PHE A 30 -2.67 4.77 0.90
C PHE A 30 -2.30 6.05 0.17
N LYS A 31 -3.28 6.79 -0.37
CA LYS A 31 -3.01 8.07 -1.02
C LYS A 31 -2.31 9.03 -0.07
N ARG A 32 -2.85 9.20 1.16
CA ARG A 32 -2.24 10.05 2.18
C ARG A 32 -0.83 9.60 2.54
N HIS A 33 -0.64 8.31 2.82
CA HIS A 33 0.68 7.75 3.14
C HIS A 33 1.69 7.96 2.00
N PHE A 34 1.26 7.81 0.74
CA PHE A 34 2.14 8.03 -0.41
C PHE A 34 2.51 9.50 -0.58
N ASP A 35 1.58 10.42 -0.32
CA ASP A 35 1.85 11.86 -0.35
C ASP A 35 2.83 12.27 0.77
N GLU A 36 2.66 11.72 1.99
CA GLU A 36 3.60 11.92 3.10
C GLU A 36 5.00 11.32 2.80
N PHE A 37 5.05 10.13 2.20
CA PHE A 37 6.31 9.50 1.80
C PHE A 37 7.09 10.33 0.77
N LYS A 38 6.40 11.00 -0.16
CA LYS A 38 7.04 11.94 -1.09
C LYS A 38 7.66 13.12 -0.34
N LEU A 39 6.94 13.71 0.61
CA LEU A 39 7.46 14.83 1.41
C LEU A 39 8.71 14.42 2.20
N GLN A 40 8.71 13.23 2.79
CA GLN A 40 9.89 12.69 3.47
C GLN A 40 11.07 12.51 2.52
N LEU A 41 10.85 11.95 1.32
CA LEU A 41 11.91 11.82 0.32
C LEU A 41 12.47 13.17 -0.12
N ALA A 42 11.61 14.16 -0.37
CA ALA A 42 12.03 15.51 -0.72
C ALA A 42 12.87 16.13 0.41
N SER A 43 12.44 15.96 1.66
CA SER A 43 13.19 16.42 2.84
C SER A 43 14.53 15.73 3.01
N SER A 44 14.67 14.46 2.59
CA SER A 44 15.93 13.71 2.61
C SER A 44 16.84 14.01 1.41
N GLY A 45 16.51 15.01 0.59
CA GLY A 45 17.33 15.44 -0.55
C GLY A 45 17.10 14.66 -1.85
N TYR A 46 16.05 13.84 -1.93
CA TYR A 46 15.71 13.13 -3.17
C TYR A 46 14.84 14.00 -4.09
N THR A 47 15.22 14.09 -5.37
CA THR A 47 14.39 14.69 -6.41
C THR A 47 13.31 13.73 -6.88
N ILE A 48 12.04 14.11 -6.69
CA ILE A 48 10.90 13.33 -7.19
C ILE A 48 10.73 13.59 -8.68
N VAL A 49 11.17 12.66 -9.51
CA VAL A 49 10.94 12.74 -10.96
C VAL A 49 9.58 12.14 -11.32
N PRO A 50 8.81 12.77 -12.24
CA PRO A 50 7.63 12.14 -12.81
C PRO A 50 8.07 10.83 -13.47
N GLY A 51 7.41 9.72 -13.11
CA GLY A 51 7.78 8.43 -13.67
C GLY A 51 7.67 8.49 -15.19
N ARG A 52 8.75 8.20 -15.92
CA ARG A 52 8.70 7.97 -17.38
C ARG A 52 7.45 7.15 -17.68
N ALA A 53 6.60 7.67 -18.57
CA ALA A 53 5.36 7.05 -19.01
C ALA A 53 5.61 5.77 -19.82
N SER A 54 6.43 4.84 -19.32
CA SER A 54 6.47 3.49 -19.81
C SER A 54 5.21 2.79 -19.29
N THR A 55 4.14 2.85 -20.08
CA THR A 55 2.92 2.03 -19.97
C THR A 55 2.13 2.26 -18.66
N GLY A 56 1.41 3.37 -18.57
CA GLY A 56 0.55 3.73 -17.43
C GLY A 56 -0.44 2.64 -16.99
N ALA A 57 -0.86 1.74 -17.88
CA ALA A 57 -1.75 0.63 -17.57
C ALA A 57 -1.08 -0.53 -16.78
N ARG A 58 0.22 -0.81 -17.03
CA ARG A 58 0.90 -1.99 -16.45
C ARG A 58 1.31 -1.80 -14.98
N LYS A 59 1.60 -0.57 -14.56
CA LYS A 59 2.02 -0.27 -13.17
C LYS A 59 0.86 -0.22 -12.18
N GLN A 60 -0.31 0.30 -12.58
CA GLN A 60 -1.51 0.28 -11.74
C GLN A 60 -1.96 -1.17 -11.48
N GLN A 61 -1.97 -2.01 -12.51
CA GLN A 61 -2.24 -3.44 -12.37
C GLN A 61 -1.25 -4.16 -11.45
N ARG A 62 0.03 -3.77 -11.44
CA ARG A 62 1.06 -4.35 -10.55
C ARG A 62 0.93 -3.88 -9.09
N ALA A 63 0.50 -2.65 -8.83
CA ALA A 63 0.19 -2.20 -7.47
C ALA A 63 -1.03 -2.98 -6.93
N SER A 64 -2.07 -3.13 -7.74
CA SER A 64 -3.24 -3.96 -7.43
C SER A 64 -2.89 -5.45 -7.31
N ALA A 65 -1.93 -5.95 -8.09
CA ALA A 65 -1.45 -7.34 -7.99
C ALA A 65 -0.56 -7.57 -6.75
N ALA A 66 0.25 -6.59 -6.34
CA ALA A 66 1.01 -6.65 -5.10
C ALA A 66 0.08 -6.63 -3.87
N ILE A 67 -1.02 -5.86 -3.93
CA ILE A 67 -2.09 -5.90 -2.93
C ILE A 67 -2.81 -7.25 -2.96
N ARG A 68 -3.06 -7.84 -4.14
CA ARG A 68 -3.67 -9.18 -4.30
C ARG A 68 -2.76 -10.36 -3.97
N ASN A 69 -1.47 -10.17 -3.67
CA ASN A 69 -0.59 -11.29 -3.31
C ASN A 69 -0.85 -11.70 -1.84
N ASP A 70 -2.03 -12.28 -1.65
CA ASP A 70 -2.72 -12.74 -0.45
C ASP A 70 -1.94 -13.79 0.36
N ARG A 71 -0.80 -14.25 -0.19
CA ARG A 71 0.10 -15.22 0.48
C ARG A 71 0.77 -14.65 1.72
N VAL A 72 0.89 -13.32 1.85
CA VAL A 72 1.48 -12.70 3.05
C VAL A 72 0.46 -12.59 4.19
N ALA A 73 -0.83 -12.39 3.89
CA ALA A 73 -1.88 -12.30 4.91
C ALA A 73 -1.99 -13.59 5.73
N ARG A 74 -1.96 -14.75 5.04
CA ARG A 74 -2.00 -16.08 5.68
C ARG A 74 -0.89 -16.35 6.69
N ARG A 75 0.28 -15.71 6.60
CA ARG A 75 1.42 -16.00 7.49
C ARG A 75 1.36 -15.28 8.84
N PHE A 76 0.45 -14.32 9.02
CA PHE A 76 0.54 -13.38 10.13
C PHE A 76 -0.75 -13.21 10.94
N GLY A 77 -1.55 -14.28 11.10
CA GLY A 77 -2.78 -14.27 11.90
C GLY A 77 -3.97 -13.56 11.24
N CYS A 78 -3.75 -12.92 10.09
CA CYS A 78 -4.78 -12.34 9.25
C CYS A 78 -5.26 -13.43 8.28
N SER A 79 -6.10 -14.37 8.74
CA SER A 79 -6.58 -15.51 7.94
C SER A 79 -7.36 -15.12 6.66
N ARG A 80 -7.64 -13.82 6.49
CA ARG A 80 -8.32 -13.19 5.34
C ARG A 80 -7.57 -11.91 4.94
N LYS A 81 -7.96 -11.30 3.82
CA LYS A 81 -7.52 -9.95 3.39
C LYS A 81 -7.51 -8.98 4.58
N TYR A 82 -6.49 -8.13 4.68
CA TYR A 82 -6.38 -7.12 5.75
C TYR A 82 -7.37 -5.94 5.58
N TRP A 83 -8.26 -6.02 4.59
CA TRP A 83 -9.36 -5.09 4.35
C TRP A 83 -10.67 -5.84 4.20
N LEU A 84 -11.78 -5.16 4.49
CA LEU A 84 -13.13 -5.65 4.21
C LEU A 84 -13.49 -5.30 2.76
N ASP A 85 -13.97 -6.28 2.01
CA ASP A 85 -14.73 -6.02 0.78
C ASP A 85 -16.10 -5.46 1.25
N GLU A 86 -16.57 -4.37 0.62
CA GLU A 86 -17.89 -3.77 0.89
C GLU A 86 -19.01 -4.69 0.40
#